data_AF-A0A527ZL56-F1
#
_entry.id   AF-A0A527ZL56-F1
#
_cell.length_a   1.000
_cell.length_b   1.000
_cell.length_c   1.000
_cell.angle_alpha   90.00
_cell.angle_beta   90.00
_cell.angle_gamma   90.00
#
_symmetry.space_group_name_H-M   'P 1'
#
loop_
_entity.id
_entity.type
_entity.pdbx_description
1 polymer ?
#
loop_
_entity_poly.entity_id
_entity_poly.type
_entity_poly.pdbx_seq_one_letter_code
_entity_poly.pdbx_strand_id
1 'polypeptide(L)'
;MAADRPGAPPRAWQRMLSGRRLDLLDPSPLDIEISDIAHGLARVARWNGQTIGDHAFSVAQHSLLVEALFGELVPDAPADARLAALLHDAPEYVIGDMISPFKSVMGGSYKECELRLQHAIHLRFSLPVEPGAGLRKEIKRADQIAAYFEATL
;
A
#
# COMPACT_ATOMS: atom_id res chain seq x y z
N MET A 1 12.10 -13.75 -23.86
CA MET A 1 11.93 -12.80 -22.73
C MET A 1 13.25 -12.07 -22.52
N ALA A 2 13.24 -10.76 -22.26
CA ALA A 2 14.46 -9.94 -22.19
C ALA A 2 15.22 -10.06 -20.84
N ALA A 3 14.60 -10.66 -19.81
CA ALA A 3 15.15 -10.75 -18.46
C ALA A 3 16.20 -11.86 -18.25
N ASP A 4 16.37 -12.77 -19.21
CA ASP A 4 17.36 -13.87 -19.10
C ASP A 4 18.60 -13.65 -19.98
N ARG A 5 18.86 -12.41 -20.41
CA ARG A 5 20.08 -12.09 -21.17
C ARG A 5 21.26 -11.87 -20.20
N PRO A 6 22.46 -12.42 -20.50
CA PRO A 6 23.67 -12.07 -19.77
C PRO A 6 23.87 -10.54 -19.79
N GLY A 7 23.95 -9.92 -18.61
CA GLY A 7 24.09 -8.46 -18.45
C GLY A 7 22.78 -7.67 -18.30
N ALA A 8 21.62 -8.32 -18.34
CA ALA A 8 20.36 -7.68 -17.96
C ALA A 8 20.34 -7.43 -16.43
N PRO A 9 19.80 -6.29 -15.96
CA PRO A 9 19.64 -6.06 -14.53
C PRO A 9 18.79 -7.17 -13.90
N PRO A 10 19.06 -7.53 -12.62
CA PRO A 10 18.33 -8.59 -11.94
C PRO A 10 16.82 -8.34 -12.01
N ARG A 11 16.05 -9.43 -12.13
CA ARG A 11 14.61 -9.37 -12.33
C ARG A 11 13.94 -8.73 -11.11
N ALA A 12 13.66 -7.43 -11.20
CA ALA A 12 13.11 -6.63 -10.13
C ALA A 12 11.67 -6.17 -10.38
N TRP A 13 10.92 -6.89 -11.24
CA TRP A 13 9.55 -6.48 -11.61
C TRP A 13 8.50 -7.54 -11.27
N GLN A 14 7.32 -7.07 -10.85
CA GLN A 14 6.10 -7.88 -10.70
C GLN A 14 5.25 -7.78 -11.97
N ARG A 15 4.78 -8.93 -12.47
CA ARG A 15 3.77 -8.98 -13.55
C ARG A 15 2.37 -8.91 -12.94
N MET A 16 1.51 -8.07 -13.52
CA MET A 16 0.10 -7.98 -13.16
C MET A 16 -0.78 -8.82 -14.09
N LEU A 17 -1.96 -9.22 -13.63
CA LEU A 17 -2.94 -9.98 -14.44
C LEU A 17 -3.46 -9.16 -15.62
N SER A 18 -3.46 -7.83 -15.51
CA SER A 18 -3.73 -6.90 -16.61
C SER A 18 -2.73 -7.00 -17.78
N GLY A 19 -1.60 -7.70 -17.58
CA GLY A 19 -0.50 -7.78 -18.53
C GLY A 19 0.59 -6.73 -18.31
N ARG A 20 0.37 -5.73 -17.46
CA ARG A 20 1.37 -4.71 -17.09
C ARG A 20 2.53 -5.31 -16.27
N ARG A 21 3.62 -4.56 -16.14
CA ARG A 21 4.72 -4.88 -15.20
C ARG A 21 5.05 -3.63 -14.41
N LEU A 22 5.34 -3.80 -13.13
CA LEU A 22 5.90 -2.74 -12.30
C LEU A 22 7.33 -3.11 -11.91
N ASP A 23 8.29 -2.23 -12.17
CA ASP A 23 9.63 -2.32 -11.58
C ASP A 23 9.56 -1.91 -10.11
N LEU A 24 10.07 -2.76 -9.22
CA LEU A 24 10.03 -2.56 -7.77
C LEU A 24 11.11 -1.58 -7.29
N LEU A 25 12.20 -1.43 -8.04
CA LEU A 25 13.32 -0.55 -7.67
C LEU A 25 13.19 0.84 -8.25
N ASP A 26 12.53 0.96 -9.41
CA ASP A 26 12.25 2.22 -10.10
C ASP A 26 10.81 2.25 -10.67
N PRO A 27 9.79 2.31 -9.81
CA PRO A 27 8.40 2.20 -10.23
C PRO A 27 7.95 3.41 -11.05
N SER A 28 7.52 3.16 -12.28
CA SER A 28 6.88 4.18 -13.12
C SER A 28 5.43 4.39 -12.70
N PRO A 29 4.98 5.64 -12.47
CA PRO A 29 3.57 5.95 -12.23
C PRO A 29 2.66 5.42 -13.33
N LEU A 30 3.12 5.45 -14.58
CA LEU A 30 2.34 5.02 -15.74
C LEU A 30 2.06 3.53 -15.77
N ASP A 31 2.76 2.73 -14.96
CA ASP A 31 2.59 1.28 -14.85
C ASP A 31 1.63 0.86 -13.73
N ILE A 32 1.07 1.81 -13.00
CA ILE A 32 0.17 1.58 -11.88
C ILE A 32 -1.29 1.75 -12.35
N GLU A 33 -2.13 0.77 -12.01
CA GLU A 33 -3.56 0.79 -12.28
C GLU A 33 -4.34 0.37 -11.04
N ILE A 34 -5.46 1.06 -10.78
CA ILE A 34 -6.27 0.80 -9.57
C ILE A 34 -6.83 -0.63 -9.55
N SER A 35 -7.11 -1.23 -10.71
CA SER A 35 -7.57 -2.61 -10.81
C SER A 35 -6.51 -3.62 -10.34
N ASP A 36 -5.23 -3.33 -10.59
CA ASP A 36 -4.13 -4.20 -10.17
C ASP A 36 -3.88 -4.07 -8.66
N ILE A 37 -3.93 -2.84 -8.14
CA ILE A 37 -3.88 -2.56 -6.69
C ILE A 37 -5.02 -3.30 -5.98
N ALA A 38 -6.28 -3.03 -6.39
CA ALA A 38 -7.45 -3.61 -5.75
C ALA A 38 -7.44 -5.15 -5.78
N HIS A 39 -7.00 -5.75 -6.90
CA HIS A 39 -6.89 -7.21 -7.01
C HIS A 39 -5.88 -7.79 -6.03
N GLY A 40 -4.70 -7.16 -5.93
CA GLY A 40 -3.63 -7.57 -5.01
C GLY A 40 -4.05 -7.40 -3.56
N LEU A 41 -4.43 -6.18 -3.16
CA LEU A 41 -4.80 -5.87 -1.77
C LEU A 41 -5.97 -6.69 -1.25
N ALA A 42 -6.92 -7.08 -2.11
CA ALA A 42 -8.04 -7.95 -1.72
C ALA A 42 -7.63 -9.40 -1.42
N ARG A 43 -6.36 -9.77 -1.65
CA ARG A 43 -5.81 -11.12 -1.44
C ARG A 43 -4.64 -11.14 -0.47
N VAL A 44 -4.00 -10.00 -0.23
CA VAL A 44 -2.97 -9.88 0.81
C VAL A 44 -3.67 -9.91 2.18
N ALA A 45 -3.36 -10.92 2.97
CA ALA A 45 -3.89 -11.09 4.32
C ALA A 45 -3.06 -10.27 5.32
N ARG A 46 -3.75 -9.57 6.22
CA ARG A 46 -3.12 -8.94 7.38
C ARG A 46 -2.98 -9.93 8.53
N TRP A 47 -2.25 -9.53 9.57
CA TRP A 47 -2.04 -10.32 10.79
C TRP A 47 -1.43 -11.70 10.52
N ASN A 48 -0.70 -11.86 9.41
CA ASN A 48 -0.23 -13.14 8.89
C ASN A 48 -1.34 -14.21 8.79
N GLY A 49 -2.58 -13.79 8.56
CA GLY A 49 -3.76 -14.67 8.48
C GLY A 49 -4.24 -15.21 9.83
N GLN A 50 -3.70 -14.76 10.96
CA GLN A 50 -4.17 -15.14 12.30
C GLN A 50 -5.42 -14.34 12.70
N THR A 51 -6.48 -14.48 11.91
CA THR A 51 -7.76 -13.78 12.09
C THR A 51 -8.92 -14.77 12.22
N ILE A 52 -9.97 -14.36 12.91
CA ILE A 52 -11.18 -15.16 13.07
C ILE A 52 -12.09 -14.98 11.84
N GLY A 53 -12.63 -16.08 11.32
CA GLY A 53 -13.59 -16.09 10.20
C GLY A 53 -13.16 -16.98 9.04
N ASP A 54 -14.09 -17.20 8.10
CA ASP A 54 -13.89 -18.10 6.94
C ASP A 54 -12.97 -17.50 5.87
N HIS A 55 -12.72 -16.19 5.93
CA HIS A 55 -11.93 -15.44 4.97
C HIS A 55 -10.84 -14.63 5.68
N ALA A 56 -9.70 -14.47 5.02
CA ALA A 56 -8.63 -13.62 5.53
C ALA A 56 -9.08 -12.16 5.61
N PHE A 57 -8.72 -11.47 6.68
CA PHE A 57 -8.85 -10.02 6.75
C PHE A 57 -7.82 -9.37 5.82
N SER A 58 -8.29 -8.79 4.72
CA SER A 58 -7.41 -8.33 3.64
C SER A 58 -6.91 -6.90 3.85
N VAL A 59 -5.78 -6.55 3.22
CA VAL A 59 -5.29 -5.16 3.19
C VAL A 59 -6.32 -4.24 2.54
N ALA A 60 -7.05 -4.69 1.52
CA ALA A 60 -8.13 -3.88 0.93
C ALA A 60 -9.24 -3.55 1.94
N GLN A 61 -9.61 -4.51 2.78
CA GLN A 61 -10.61 -4.29 3.83
C GLN A 61 -10.08 -3.31 4.90
N HIS A 62 -8.81 -3.44 5.27
CA HIS A 62 -8.13 -2.47 6.13
C HIS A 62 -8.14 -1.06 5.55
N SER A 63 -7.73 -0.90 4.28
CA SER A 63 -7.71 0.41 3.62
C SER A 63 -9.07 1.09 3.61
N LEU A 64 -10.17 0.35 3.41
CA LEU A 64 -11.53 0.86 3.51
C LEU A 64 -11.89 1.30 4.93
N LEU A 65 -11.50 0.52 5.94
CA LEU A 65 -11.74 0.87 7.35
C LEU A 65 -10.95 2.12 7.75
N VAL A 66 -9.68 2.24 7.32
CA VAL A 66 -8.84 3.42 7.58
C VAL A 66 -9.42 4.66 6.92
N GLU A 67 -9.86 4.57 5.67
CA GLU A 67 -10.51 5.66 4.95
C GLU A 67 -11.78 6.14 5.67
N ALA A 68 -12.63 5.22 6.11
CA ALA A 68 -13.85 5.52 6.86
C ALA A 68 -13.54 6.21 8.19
N LEU A 69 -12.60 5.66 8.99
CA LEU A 69 -12.18 6.24 10.26
C LEU A 69 -11.52 7.61 10.06
N PHE A 70 -10.73 7.78 9.00
CA PHE A 70 -10.15 9.08 8.65
C PHE A 70 -11.23 10.12 8.36
N GLY A 71 -12.29 9.76 7.64
CA GLY A 71 -13.45 10.63 7.39
C GLY A 71 -14.17 11.06 8.67
N GLU A 72 -14.26 10.18 9.67
CA GLU A 72 -14.82 10.52 10.99
C GLU A 72 -13.90 11.45 11.80
N LEU A 73 -12.58 11.24 11.71
CA LEU A 73 -11.58 12.07 12.41
C LEU A 73 -11.43 13.47 11.79
N VAL A 74 -11.60 13.57 10.47
CA VAL A 74 -11.44 14.81 9.70
C VAL A 74 -12.65 14.98 8.76
N PRO A 75 -13.82 15.39 9.28
CA PRO A 75 -15.07 15.43 8.50
C PRO A 75 -15.02 16.33 7.25
N ASP A 76 -14.24 17.41 7.31
CA ASP A 76 -14.07 18.37 6.21
C ASP A 76 -12.90 18.01 5.28
N ALA A 77 -12.38 16.78 5.35
CA ALA A 77 -11.25 16.37 4.52
C ALA A 77 -11.60 16.44 3.02
N PRO A 78 -10.77 17.08 2.19
CA PRO A 78 -10.96 17.08 0.75
C PRO A 78 -10.79 15.67 0.15
N ALA A 79 -11.31 15.47 -1.07
CA ALA A 79 -11.33 14.16 -1.71
C ALA A 79 -9.93 13.56 -1.95
N ASP A 80 -8.92 14.39 -2.21
CA ASP A 80 -7.53 13.98 -2.35
C ASP A 80 -6.93 13.47 -1.03
N ALA A 81 -7.29 14.08 0.11
CA ALA A 81 -6.90 13.61 1.44
C ALA A 81 -7.54 12.26 1.77
N ARG A 82 -8.84 12.08 1.45
CA ARG A 82 -9.53 10.78 1.59
C ARG A 82 -8.92 9.71 0.68
N LEU A 83 -8.57 10.07 -0.55
CA LEU A 83 -7.89 9.16 -1.48
C LEU A 83 -6.48 8.79 -0.98
N ALA A 84 -5.73 9.73 -0.40
CA ALA A 84 -4.44 9.44 0.22
C ALA A 84 -4.58 8.49 1.41
N ALA A 85 -5.63 8.62 2.22
CA ALA A 85 -5.95 7.68 3.29
C ALA A 85 -6.29 6.28 2.74
N LEU A 86 -7.10 6.20 1.68
CA LEU A 86 -7.46 4.93 1.05
C LEU A 86 -6.25 4.21 0.43
N LEU A 87 -5.28 4.96 -0.10
CA LEU A 87 -4.09 4.43 -0.78
C LEU A 87 -2.86 4.32 0.13
N HIS A 88 -3.00 4.47 1.45
CA HIS A 88 -1.84 4.52 2.35
C HIS A 88 -1.01 3.22 2.36
N ASP A 89 -1.68 2.06 2.24
CA ASP A 89 -1.07 0.73 2.15
C ASP A 89 -1.06 0.18 0.71
N ALA A 90 -1.32 1.02 -0.29
CA ALA A 90 -1.32 0.61 -1.68
C ALA A 90 -0.01 -0.06 -2.16
N PRO A 91 1.20 0.30 -1.69
CA PRO A 91 2.43 -0.42 -2.04
C PRO A 91 2.39 -1.92 -1.76
N GLU A 92 1.58 -2.38 -0.80
CA GLU A 92 1.55 -3.78 -0.36
C GLU A 92 1.01 -4.73 -1.44
N TYR A 93 0.36 -4.22 -2.50
CA TYR A 93 -0.03 -5.06 -3.65
C TYR A 93 1.16 -5.66 -4.41
N VAL A 94 2.37 -5.13 -4.20
CA VAL A 94 3.62 -5.63 -4.79
C VAL A 94 4.65 -6.11 -3.76
N ILE A 95 4.75 -5.46 -2.61
CA ILE A 95 5.74 -5.84 -1.57
C ILE A 95 5.17 -6.78 -0.50
N GLY A 96 3.85 -6.97 -0.46
CA GLY A 96 3.14 -7.73 0.58
C GLY A 96 2.93 -6.94 1.87
N ASP A 97 2.01 -7.42 2.71
CA ASP A 97 1.84 -6.94 4.07
C ASP A 97 2.98 -7.48 4.94
N MET A 98 3.57 -6.60 5.73
CA MET A 98 4.57 -6.97 6.72
C MET A 98 4.24 -6.34 8.05
N ILE A 99 4.12 -7.18 9.07
CA ILE A 99 3.80 -6.72 10.41
C ILE A 99 4.82 -5.68 10.91
N SER A 100 4.31 -4.68 11.62
CA SER A 100 5.10 -3.54 12.12
C SER A 100 6.40 -3.93 12.87
N PRO A 101 6.44 -4.99 13.70
CA PRO A 101 7.68 -5.42 14.35
C PRO A 101 8.79 -5.87 13.38
N PHE A 102 8.43 -6.41 12.21
CA PHE A 102 9.42 -6.75 11.19
C PHE A 102 9.85 -5.52 10.39
N LYS A 103 8.94 -4.59 10.08
CA LYS A 103 9.29 -3.32 9.39
C LYS A 103 10.39 -2.54 10.13
N SER A 104 10.48 -2.62 11.47
CA SER A 104 11.54 -1.96 12.25
C SER A 104 12.90 -2.68 12.22
N VAL A 105 12.91 -3.98 11.93
CA VAL A 105 14.12 -4.80 11.79
C VAL A 105 14.65 -4.75 10.35
N MET A 106 13.75 -4.60 9.38
CA MET A 106 14.11 -4.44 7.97
C MET A 106 14.90 -3.14 7.77
N GLY A 107 16.08 -3.27 7.15
CA GLY A 107 17.00 -2.16 6.91
C GLY A 107 16.50 -1.15 5.87
N GLY A 108 17.33 -0.13 5.61
CA GLY A 108 16.96 1.05 4.83
C GLY A 108 16.46 0.77 3.40
N SER A 109 16.99 -0.25 2.71
CA SER A 109 16.60 -0.55 1.33
C SER A 109 15.12 -0.92 1.16
N TYR A 110 14.53 -1.59 2.17
CA TYR A 110 13.09 -1.91 2.14
C TYR A 110 12.25 -0.63 2.23
N LYS A 111 12.60 0.25 3.18
CA LYS A 111 11.91 1.52 3.39
C LYS A 111 12.04 2.45 2.18
N GLU A 112 13.19 2.46 1.52
CA GLU A 112 13.39 3.21 0.28
C GLU A 112 12.52 2.67 -0.86
N CYS A 113 12.39 1.34 -0.99
CA CYS A 113 11.52 0.70 -1.96
C CYS A 113 10.04 1.05 -1.71
N GLU A 114 9.56 0.87 -0.47
CA GLU A 114 8.20 1.23 -0.04
C GLU A 114 7.89 2.71 -0.32
N LEU A 115 8.86 3.60 -0.05
CA LEU A 115 8.71 5.04 -0.31
C LEU A 115 8.60 5.36 -1.81
N ARG A 116 9.47 4.76 -2.66
CA ARG A 116 9.42 4.97 -4.11
C ARG A 116 8.10 4.48 -4.71
N LEU A 117 7.59 3.34 -4.22
CA LEU A 117 6.29 2.83 -4.61
C LEU A 117 5.17 3.79 -4.21
N GLN A 118 5.18 4.29 -2.97
CA GLN A 118 4.19 5.27 -2.52
C GLN A 118 4.20 6.53 -3.40
N HIS A 119 5.39 7.04 -3.73
CA HIS A 119 5.55 8.20 -4.61
C HIS A 119 4.96 7.95 -5.99
N ALA A 120 5.27 6.80 -6.60
CA ALA A 120 4.76 6.45 -7.92
C ALA A 120 3.23 6.31 -7.91
N ILE A 121 2.66 5.72 -6.86
CA ILE A 121 1.22 5.58 -6.65
C ILE A 121 0.58 6.98 -6.53
N HIS A 122 1.12 7.86 -5.68
CA HIS A 122 0.61 9.21 -5.52
C HIS A 122 0.61 9.98 -6.86
N LEU A 123 1.71 9.93 -7.61
CA LEU A 123 1.80 10.56 -8.92
C LEU A 123 0.76 10.02 -9.90
N ARG A 124 0.53 8.70 -9.92
CA ARG A 124 -0.48 8.06 -10.79
C ARG A 124 -1.90 8.57 -10.53
N PHE A 125 -2.20 8.91 -9.28
CA PHE A 125 -3.50 9.40 -8.83
C PHE A 125 -3.56 10.91 -8.62
N SER A 126 -2.57 11.66 -9.14
CA SER A 126 -2.49 13.13 -9.03
C SER A 126 -2.52 13.65 -7.59
N LEU A 127 -1.98 12.86 -6.66
CA LEU A 127 -1.75 13.25 -5.27
C LEU A 127 -0.35 13.89 -5.11
N PRO A 128 -0.14 14.73 -4.09
CA PRO A 128 1.20 15.15 -3.70
C PRO A 128 2.09 13.94 -3.42
N VAL A 129 3.32 13.95 -3.96
CA VAL A 129 4.31 12.87 -3.74
C VAL A 129 4.48 12.58 -2.26
N GLU A 130 4.63 13.63 -1.46
CA GLU A 130 4.64 13.59 -0.01
C GLU A 130 3.44 14.35 0.53
N PRO A 131 2.54 13.70 1.30
CA PRO A 131 1.46 14.40 1.97
C PRO A 131 2.01 15.35 3.03
N GLY A 132 1.29 16.45 3.28
CA GLY A 132 1.63 17.36 4.37
C GLY A 132 1.68 16.64 5.72
N ALA A 133 2.57 17.08 6.62
CA ALA A 133 2.81 16.41 7.90
C ALA A 133 1.52 16.22 8.75
N GLY A 134 0.59 17.17 8.68
CA GLY A 134 -0.72 17.07 9.33
C GLY A 134 -1.57 15.92 8.77
N LEU A 135 -1.72 15.84 7.44
CA LEU A 135 -2.45 14.76 6.77
C LEU A 135 -1.84 13.40 7.09
N ARG A 136 -0.50 13.29 7.01
CA ARG A 136 0.21 12.06 7.34
C ARG A 136 -0.07 11.60 8.77
N LYS A 137 -0.13 12.54 9.72
CA LYS A 137 -0.41 12.26 11.13
C LYS A 137 -1.84 11.73 11.33
N GLU A 138 -2.83 12.34 10.70
CA GLU A 138 -4.23 11.90 10.84
C GLU A 138 -4.49 10.56 10.13
N ILE A 139 -3.89 10.31 8.96
CA ILE A 139 -3.92 8.98 8.31
C ILE A 139 -3.31 7.94 9.25
N LYS A 140 -2.15 8.24 9.85
CA LYS A 140 -1.51 7.28 10.77
C LYS A 140 -2.36 7.03 12.02
N ARG A 141 -3.08 8.04 12.51
CA ARG A 141 -4.01 7.89 13.63
C ARG A 141 -5.19 6.98 13.26
N ALA A 142 -5.77 7.14 12.07
CA ALA A 142 -6.84 6.27 11.58
C ALA A 142 -6.37 4.81 11.43
N ASP A 143 -5.20 4.58 10.85
CA ASP A 143 -4.54 3.26 10.75
C ASP A 143 -4.35 2.60 12.13
N GLN A 144 -3.85 3.35 13.12
CA GLN A 144 -3.68 2.82 14.48
C GLN A 144 -5.00 2.44 15.15
N ILE A 145 -6.07 3.21 14.92
CA ILE A 145 -7.41 2.89 15.43
C ILE A 145 -7.96 1.63 14.74
N ALA A 146 -7.80 1.51 13.41
CA ALA A 146 -8.19 0.32 12.67
C ALA A 146 -7.46 -0.91 13.20
N ALA A 147 -6.14 -0.84 13.35
CA ALA A 147 -5.31 -1.93 13.88
C ALA A 147 -5.72 -2.35 15.31
N TYR A 148 -6.17 -1.41 16.16
CA TYR A 148 -6.69 -1.74 17.49
C TYR A 148 -7.96 -2.60 17.40
N PHE A 149 -8.92 -2.22 16.56
CA PHE A 149 -10.16 -2.97 16.40
C PHE A 149 -9.91 -4.32 15.74
N GLU A 150 -9.07 -4.39 14.71
CA GLU A 150 -8.68 -5.66 14.05
C GLU A 150 -7.99 -6.64 15.01
N ALA A 151 -7.26 -6.14 16.01
CA ALA A 151 -6.56 -6.98 16.97
C ALA A 151 -7.47 -7.49 18.10
N THR A 152 -8.64 -6.89 18.31
CA THR A 152 -9.47 -7.11 19.50
C THR A 152 -10.88 -7.63 19.21
N LEU A 153 -11.33 -7.53 17.96
CA LEU A 153 -12.63 -8.00 17.47
C LEU A 153 -12.44 -9.11 16.43
#